data_AF-A0AAD9NML7-F1
#
_entry.id   AF-A0AAD9NML7-F1
#
_cell.length_a   1.000
_cell.length_b   1.000
_cell.length_c   1.000
_cell.angle_alpha   90.00
_cell.angle_beta   90.00
_cell.angle_gamma   90.00
#
_symmetry.space_group_name_H-M   'P 1'
#
loop_
_entity.id
_entity.type
_entity.pdbx_description
1 polymer ?
#
loop_
_entity_poly.entity_id
_entity_poly.type
_entity_poly.pdbx_seq_one_letter_code
_entity_poly.pdbx_strand_id
1 'polypeptide(L)'
;MSEPAAGVLYERGRSCDYFILILQGRVLITIGSENMHFEGGPFMYFGIQAFADVSEAVSPTTDATIQSRTSNVTTDTVISKTCHYMPDFTVKALCDLEYLRIARLHYIAAVRATCLERSPNSDNPELWKGLDRK
;
A
#
# COMPACT_ATOMS: atom_id res chain seq x y z
N MET A 1 -7.22 8.23 28.56
CA MET A 1 -7.17 8.50 27.11
C MET A 1 -5.82 9.16 26.85
N SER A 2 -4.83 8.42 26.36
CA SER A 2 -3.50 8.96 26.07
C SER A 2 -3.57 9.78 24.79
N GLU A 3 -3.22 11.04 24.90
CA GLU A 3 -3.00 11.94 23.77
C GLU A 3 -1.89 11.35 22.88
N PRO A 4 -2.06 11.30 21.54
CA PRO A 4 -0.97 10.84 20.68
C PRO A 4 0.20 11.80 20.88
N ALA A 5 1.31 11.28 21.41
CA ALA A 5 2.52 12.07 21.61
C ALA A 5 2.88 12.73 20.28
N ALA A 6 2.92 14.07 20.25
CA ALA A 6 3.20 14.84 19.05
C ALA A 6 4.46 14.30 18.35
N GLY A 7 4.36 14.03 17.04
CA GLY A 7 5.49 13.55 16.23
C GLY A 7 5.69 12.03 16.14
N VAL A 8 4.76 11.19 16.62
CA VAL A 8 4.82 9.73 16.37
C VAL A 8 4.35 9.41 14.94
N LEU A 9 5.19 8.74 14.16
CA LEU A 9 4.87 8.25 12.81
C LEU A 9 4.40 6.80 12.81
N TYR A 10 5.00 5.95 13.64
CA TYR A 10 4.60 4.56 13.87
C TYR A 10 4.70 4.25 15.37
N GLU A 11 3.80 3.42 15.87
CA GLU A 11 3.78 3.01 17.26
C GLU A 11 3.82 1.47 17.34
N ARG A 12 4.76 0.94 18.10
CA ARG A 12 4.93 -0.50 18.30
C ARG A 12 3.62 -1.11 18.82
N GLY A 13 3.20 -2.20 18.18
CA GLY A 13 2.00 -2.93 18.58
C GLY A 13 0.70 -2.18 18.27
N ARG A 14 0.74 -1.12 17.46
CA ARG A 14 -0.45 -0.42 16.99
C ARG A 14 -0.65 -0.65 15.50
N SER A 15 -1.84 -1.09 15.11
CA SER A 15 -2.15 -1.33 13.71
C SER A 15 -2.00 -0.07 12.85
N CYS A 16 -1.46 -0.25 11.65
CA CYS A 16 -1.34 0.79 10.64
C CYS A 16 -1.52 0.22 9.22
N ASP A 17 -1.85 1.12 8.29
CA ASP A 17 -2.25 0.82 6.92
C ASP A 17 -1.58 1.77 5.91
N TYR A 18 -0.41 2.30 6.26
CA TYR A 18 0.31 3.25 5.43
C TYR A 18 1.80 2.97 5.39
N PHE A 19 2.41 3.44 4.32
CA PHE A 19 3.84 3.52 4.09
C PHE A 19 4.29 4.96 4.30
N ILE A 20 5.52 5.12 4.81
CA ILE A 20 6.18 6.42 4.93
C ILE A 20 7.58 6.35 4.31
N LEU A 21 7.94 7.39 3.57
CA LEU A 21 9.30 7.68 3.12
C LEU A 21 9.70 9.06 3.65
N ILE A 22 10.81 9.14 4.37
CA ILE A 22 11.33 10.41 4.88
C ILE A 22 11.98 11.19 3.73
N LEU A 23 11.63 12.47 3.56
CA LEU A 23 12.19 13.36 2.54
C LEU A 23 13.18 14.35 3.16
N GLN A 24 12.85 14.88 4.34
CA GLN A 24 13.70 15.80 5.11
C GLN A 24 13.48 15.60 6.62
N GLY A 25 14.53 15.85 7.41
CA GLY A 25 14.50 15.80 8.87
C GLY A 25 15.12 14.51 9.44
N ARG A 26 14.91 14.28 10.73
CA ARG A 26 15.48 13.13 11.46
C ARG A 26 14.43 12.44 12.32
N VAL A 27 14.57 11.13 12.45
CA VAL A 27 13.65 10.27 13.20
C VAL A 27 14.40 9.38 14.17
N LEU A 28 13.76 9.06 15.28
CA LEU A 28 14.19 8.05 16.23
C LEU A 28 13.35 6.79 16.02
N ILE A 29 14.02 5.67 15.78
CA ILE A 29 13.43 4.35 15.64
C ILE A 29 13.74 3.57 16.91
N THR A 30 12.72 2.99 17.52
CA THR A 30 12.84 2.12 18.70
C THR A 30 12.38 0.71 18.36
N ILE A 31 13.23 -0.29 18.54
CA ILE A 31 12.98 -1.69 18.14
C ILE A 31 13.25 -2.64 19.31
N GLY A 32 12.48 -3.74 19.37
CA GLY A 32 12.73 -4.85 20.29
C GLY A 32 12.25 -4.61 21.72
N SER A 33 12.29 -5.66 22.56
CA SER A 33 11.92 -5.58 23.98
C SER A 33 12.87 -4.74 24.83
N GLU A 34 14.12 -4.59 24.39
CA GLU A 34 15.16 -3.81 25.08
C GLU A 34 15.15 -2.32 24.72
N ASN A 35 14.19 -1.87 23.90
CA ASN A 35 14.08 -0.50 23.42
C ASN A 35 15.38 0.00 22.75
N MET A 36 15.93 -0.78 21.82
CA MET A 36 17.09 -0.33 21.06
C MET A 36 16.71 0.88 20.22
N HIS A 37 17.50 1.96 20.35
CA HIS A 37 17.27 3.22 19.67
C HIS A 37 18.24 3.41 18.51
N PHE A 38 17.69 3.75 17.34
CA PHE A 38 18.45 4.08 16.14
C PHE A 38 17.97 5.42 15.62
N GLU A 39 18.88 6.26 15.15
CA GLU A 39 18.53 7.49 14.45
C GLU A 39 18.50 7.23 12.94
N GLY A 40 17.49 7.79 12.28
CA GLY A 40 17.29 7.72 10.84
C GLY A 40 17.09 9.11 10.24
N GLY A 41 17.16 9.19 8.91
CA GLY A 41 17.09 10.45 8.18
C GLY A 41 16.45 10.29 6.79
N PRO A 42 16.75 11.22 5.86
CA PRO A 42 16.18 11.22 4.51
C PRO A 42 16.35 9.90 3.78
N PHE A 43 15.35 9.56 2.96
CA PHE A 43 15.22 8.34 2.17
C PHE A 43 15.05 7.04 2.96
N MET A 44 15.01 7.10 4.30
CA MET A 44 14.57 5.96 5.10
C MET A 44 13.06 5.76 4.93
N TYR A 45 12.63 4.51 4.82
CA TYR A 45 11.23 4.16 4.60
C TYR A 45 10.74 3.07 5.56
N PHE A 46 9.43 3.06 5.80
CA PHE A 46 8.77 2.20 6.77
C PHE A 46 7.42 1.72 6.24
N GLY A 47 6.94 0.58 6.76
CA GLY A 47 5.55 0.15 6.53
C GLY A 47 5.29 -0.54 5.19
N ILE A 48 6.30 -1.08 4.50
CA ILE A 48 6.09 -1.89 3.27
C ILE A 48 5.12 -3.05 3.52
N GLN A 49 5.21 -3.67 4.70
CA GLN A 49 4.34 -4.79 5.10
C GLN A 49 2.86 -4.37 5.24
N ALA A 50 2.57 -3.06 5.33
CA ALA A 50 1.22 -2.54 5.23
C ALA A 50 0.62 -2.71 3.82
N PHE A 51 1.37 -3.21 2.82
CA PHE A 51 0.86 -3.51 1.48
C PHE A 51 0.98 -4.99 1.08
N ALA A 52 1.56 -5.86 1.92
CA ALA A 52 1.89 -7.25 1.55
C ALA A 52 0.66 -8.05 1.05
N ASP A 53 -0.46 -8.00 1.77
CA ASP A 53 -1.70 -8.73 1.41
C ASP A 53 -2.41 -8.18 0.17
N VAL A 54 -1.99 -7.02 -0.35
CA VAL A 54 -2.55 -6.49 -1.60
C VAL A 54 -2.15 -7.37 -2.77
N SER A 55 -0.93 -7.92 -2.78
CA SER A 55 -0.41 -8.70 -3.92
C SER A 55 -1.21 -9.98 -4.20
N GLU A 56 -1.80 -10.59 -3.16
CA GLU A 56 -2.54 -11.84 -3.31
C GLU A 56 -3.97 -11.59 -3.82
N ALA A 57 -4.57 -10.46 -3.44
CA ALA A 57 -5.93 -10.07 -3.86
C ALA A 57 -6.04 -9.53 -5.30
N VAL A 58 -4.92 -9.23 -5.98
CA VAL A 58 -4.88 -8.77 -7.38
C VAL A 58 -4.41 -9.84 -8.37
N SER A 59 -4.19 -11.09 -7.91
CA SER A 59 -3.94 -12.18 -8.85
C SER A 59 -5.18 -12.39 -9.73
N PRO A 60 -5.05 -12.32 -11.08
CA PRO A 60 -6.14 -12.68 -11.97
C PRO A 60 -6.26 -14.20 -11.97
N THR A 61 -6.95 -14.77 -10.99
CA THR A 61 -7.34 -16.17 -11.09
C THR A 61 -8.40 -16.30 -12.18
N THR A 62 -7.96 -16.84 -13.32
CA THR A 62 -8.81 -17.57 -14.24
C THR A 62 -9.62 -18.59 -13.43
N ASP A 63 -10.94 -18.63 -13.67
CA ASP A 63 -11.93 -19.53 -13.07
C ASP A 63 -12.36 -19.25 -11.61
N ALA A 64 -13.14 -18.20 -11.43
CA ALA A 64 -14.19 -18.17 -10.42
C ALA A 64 -15.51 -17.69 -11.03
N THR A 65 -16.38 -18.67 -11.27
CA THR A 65 -17.76 -18.61 -11.73
C THR A 65 -18.59 -17.50 -11.08
N ILE A 66 -19.14 -16.62 -11.93
CA ILE A 66 -20.43 -15.93 -11.82
C ILE A 66 -20.92 -15.64 -10.38
N GLN A 67 -20.53 -14.48 -9.83
CA GLN A 67 -21.42 -13.52 -9.14
C GLN A 67 -20.60 -12.41 -8.46
N SER A 68 -20.18 -11.40 -9.24
CA SER A 68 -19.81 -10.12 -8.65
C SER A 68 -19.76 -9.01 -9.69
N ARG A 69 -20.88 -8.76 -10.36
CA ARG A 69 -21.02 -7.59 -11.25
C ARG A 69 -21.43 -6.31 -10.49
N THR A 70 -21.21 -6.25 -9.17
CA THR A 70 -21.51 -5.08 -8.31
C THR A 70 -20.51 -4.84 -7.16
N SER A 71 -19.33 -5.49 -7.12
CA SER A 71 -18.43 -5.50 -5.94
C SER A 71 -17.34 -4.41 -5.89
N ASN A 72 -17.51 -3.32 -6.64
CA ASN A 72 -16.55 -2.22 -6.62
C ASN A 72 -16.57 -1.47 -5.28
N VAL A 73 -17.69 -1.51 -4.54
CA VAL A 73 -17.89 -0.79 -3.27
C VAL A 73 -17.60 -1.66 -2.04
N THR A 74 -17.59 -3.00 -2.18
CA THR A 74 -17.45 -3.91 -1.03
C THR A 74 -16.01 -4.34 -0.74
N THR A 75 -15.16 -4.46 -1.77
CA THR A 75 -13.76 -4.90 -1.59
C THR A 75 -12.90 -3.88 -0.83
N ASP A 76 -13.07 -2.59 -1.07
CA ASP A 76 -12.35 -1.53 -0.34
C ASP A 76 -12.69 -1.56 1.16
N THR A 77 -13.95 -1.80 1.54
CA THR A 77 -14.35 -1.97 2.95
C THR A 77 -13.86 -3.25 3.60
N VAL A 78 -13.68 -4.33 2.84
CA VAL A 78 -13.21 -5.62 3.38
C VAL A 78 -11.69 -5.60 3.55
N ILE A 79 -10.94 -5.11 2.55
CA ILE A 79 -9.48 -5.01 2.59
C ILE A 79 -9.02 -4.00 3.66
N SER A 80 -9.80 -2.92 3.87
CA SER A 80 -9.55 -1.97 4.97
C SER A 80 -9.80 -2.57 6.36
N LYS A 81 -10.60 -3.63 6.48
CA LYS A 81 -11.00 -4.22 7.78
C LYS A 81 -10.20 -5.45 8.18
N THR A 82 -9.60 -6.17 7.24
CA THR A 82 -8.99 -7.48 7.53
C THR A 82 -7.47 -7.48 7.61
N CYS A 83 -6.78 -6.50 7.02
CA CYS A 83 -5.31 -6.46 7.04
C CYS A 83 -4.78 -5.27 7.85
N HIS A 84 -4.52 -5.52 9.13
CA HIS A 84 -3.90 -4.57 10.03
C HIS A 84 -2.44 -4.98 10.27
N TYR A 85 -1.51 -4.35 9.54
CA TYR A 85 -0.09 -4.49 9.83
C TYR A 85 0.21 -3.87 11.21
N MET A 86 0.86 -4.62 12.09
CA MET A 86 1.30 -4.14 13.40
C MET A 86 2.83 -4.12 13.43
N PRO A 87 3.47 -2.95 13.42
CA PRO A 87 4.91 -2.86 13.50
C PRO A 87 5.39 -3.28 14.90
N ASP A 88 6.54 -3.93 14.94
CA ASP A 88 7.28 -4.26 16.14
C ASP A 88 8.25 -3.14 16.58
N PHE A 89 8.19 -2.00 15.90
CA PHE A 89 8.99 -0.80 16.14
C PHE A 89 8.13 0.45 16.30
N THR A 90 8.71 1.49 16.90
CA THR A 90 8.14 2.84 17.02
C THR A 90 9.02 3.82 16.24
N VAL A 91 8.42 4.75 15.50
CA VAL A 91 9.15 5.83 14.81
C VAL A 91 8.62 7.16 15.31
N LYS A 92 9.52 8.03 15.76
CA LYS A 92 9.21 9.38 16.26
C LYS A 92 10.05 10.43 15.55
N ALA A 93 9.47 11.58 15.25
CA ALA A 93 10.19 12.75 14.76
C ALA A 93 11.08 13.33 15.87
N LEU A 94 12.33 13.66 15.52
CA LEU A 94 13.27 14.39 16.39
C LEU A 94 13.31 15.89 16.09
N CYS A 95 12.83 16.29 14.90
CA CYS A 95 12.75 17.66 14.44
C CYS A 95 11.59 17.82 13.45
N ASP A 96 11.45 19.00 12.86
CA ASP A 96 10.56 19.23 11.73
C ASP A 96 10.87 18.23 10.60
N LEU A 97 9.82 17.59 10.09
CA LEU A 97 9.92 16.43 9.23
C LEU A 97 9.07 16.65 7.98
N GLU A 98 9.68 16.43 6.82
CA GLU A 98 8.96 16.30 5.56
C GLU A 98 9.00 14.83 5.13
N TYR A 99 7.85 14.28 4.78
CA TYR A 99 7.73 12.87 4.42
C TYR A 99 6.58 12.63 3.45
N LEU A 100 6.75 11.60 2.61
CA LEU A 100 5.69 11.05 1.79
C LEU A 100 4.93 10.00 2.59
N ARG A 101 3.60 10.09 2.62
CA ARG A 101 2.72 9.06 3.21
C ARG A 101 1.78 8.49 2.16
N ILE A 102 1.81 7.18 2.00
CA ILE A 102 0.92 6.47 1.08
C ILE A 102 0.03 5.54 1.91
N ALA A 103 -1.28 5.78 1.90
CA ALA A 103 -2.24 4.86 2.50
C ALA A 103 -2.43 3.63 1.60
N ARG A 104 -2.76 2.48 2.20
CA ARG A 104 -3.00 1.21 1.52
C ARG A 104 -4.03 1.36 0.41
N LEU A 105 -5.11 2.09 0.65
CA LEU A 105 -6.14 2.35 -0.34
C LEU A 105 -5.62 3.11 -1.56
N HIS A 106 -4.73 4.09 -1.37
CA HIS A 106 -4.10 4.79 -2.48
C HIS A 106 -3.17 3.87 -3.28
N TYR A 107 -2.40 3.02 -2.60
CA TYR A 107 -1.56 2.02 -3.26
C TYR A 107 -2.41 1.04 -4.09
N ILE A 108 -3.49 0.49 -3.53
CA ILE A 108 -4.42 -0.42 -4.24
C ILE A 108 -5.00 0.25 -5.47
N ALA A 109 -5.48 1.50 -5.33
CA ALA A 109 -6.04 2.25 -6.45
C ALA A 109 -5.00 2.46 -7.57
N ALA A 110 -3.76 2.81 -7.20
CA ALA A 110 -2.67 2.99 -8.16
C ALA A 110 -2.29 1.69 -8.88
N VAL A 111 -2.23 0.56 -8.15
CA VAL A 111 -1.98 -0.77 -8.75
C VAL A 111 -3.09 -1.13 -9.74
N ARG A 112 -4.37 -0.98 -9.35
CA ARG A 112 -5.52 -1.23 -10.24
C ARG A 112 -5.48 -0.37 -11.49
N ALA A 113 -5.22 0.93 -11.35
CA ALA A 113 -5.10 1.85 -12.48
C ALA A 113 -3.95 1.43 -13.42
N THR A 114 -2.80 1.06 -12.86
CA THR A 114 -1.64 0.59 -13.64
C THR A 114 -1.94 -0.73 -14.38
N CYS A 115 -2.67 -1.66 -13.76
CA CYS A 115 -3.10 -2.90 -14.42
C CYS A 115 -4.05 -2.65 -15.60
N LEU A 116 -4.97 -1.69 -15.45
CA LEU A 116 -5.89 -1.30 -16.53
C LEU A 116 -5.14 -0.68 -17.71
N GLU A 117 -4.20 0.24 -17.46
CA GLU A 117 -3.38 0.86 -18.50
C GLU A 117 -2.49 -0.16 -19.24
N ARG A 118 -1.99 -1.16 -18.52
CA ARG A 118 -1.14 -2.23 -19.09
C ARG A 118 -1.93 -3.37 -19.73
N SER A 119 -3.26 -3.39 -19.60
CA SER A 119 -4.06 -4.39 -20.29
C SER A 119 -3.94 -4.15 -21.80
N PRO A 120 -3.55 -5.16 -22.59
CA PRO A 120 -3.41 -4.97 -24.03
C PRO A 120 -4.77 -4.54 -24.56
N ASN A 121 -4.82 -3.34 -25.11
CA ASN A 121 -6.00 -2.86 -25.81
C ASN A 121 -6.23 -3.82 -26.98
N SER A 122 -7.14 -4.79 -26.82
CA SER A 122 -7.61 -5.64 -27.92
C SER A 122 -8.62 -4.87 -28.78
N ASP A 123 -8.29 -3.62 -29.12
CA ASP A 123 -9.02 -2.85 -30.11
C ASP A 123 -8.25 -2.91 -31.43
N ASN A 124 -8.33 -4.08 -32.07
CA ASN A 124 -8.44 -4.08 -33.53
C ASN A 124 -9.27 -5.27 -34.03
N PRO A 125 -10.61 -5.15 -34.04
CA PRO A 125 -11.48 -6.16 -34.64
C PRO A 125 -11.50 -6.14 -36.20
N GLU A 126 -10.71 -5.30 -36.89
CA GLU A 126 -10.86 -5.09 -38.35
C GLU A 126 -9.62 -5.44 -39.22
N LEU A 127 -8.45 -5.73 -38.66
CA LEU A 127 -7.23 -5.88 -39.47
C LEU A 127 -7.04 -7.22 -40.22
N TRP A 128 -7.81 -8.28 -39.94
CA TRP A 128 -7.64 -9.57 -40.62
C TRP A 128 -8.76 -9.94 -41.60
N LYS A 129 -9.78 -9.09 -41.78
CA LYS A 129 -10.86 -9.34 -42.76
C LYS A 129 -10.47 -9.02 -44.22
N GLY A 130 -9.29 -8.44 -44.45
CA GLY A 130 -8.91 -7.89 -45.74
C GLY A 130 -7.75 -8.57 -46.50
N LEU A 131 -6.96 -9.46 -45.89
CA LEU A 131 -5.83 -10.06 -46.61
C LEU A 131 -6.24 -11.35 -47.33
N ASP A 132 -6.88 -11.10 -48.48
CA ASP A 132 -6.70 -11.81 -49.73
C ASP A 132 -7.07 -13.30 -49.80
N ARG A 133 -8.38 -13.50 -50.01
CA ARG A 133 -8.84 -14.39 -51.09
C ARG A 133 -8.24 -13.91 -52.42
N LYS A 134 -7.24 -14.61 -52.95
CA LYS A 134 -7.09 -14.80 -54.41
C LYS A 134 -6.25 -16.02 -54.73
#